data_AF-A0A972LBV0-F1
#
_entry.id   AF-A0A972LBV0-F1
#
_cell.length_a   1.000
_cell.length_b   1.000
_cell.length_c   1.000
_cell.angle_alpha   90.00
_cell.angle_beta   90.00
_cell.angle_gamma   90.00
#
_symmetry.space_group_name_H-M   'P 1'
#
loop_
_entity.id
_entity.type
_entity.pdbx_description
1 polymer ?
#
loop_
_entity_poly.entity_id
_entity_poly.type
_entity_poly.pdbx_seq_one_letter_code
_entity_poly.pdbx_strand_id
1 'polypeptide(L)'
;MLKSPSFRNLPVANIEQLFEHLDLKIVTAGEVIIRQGDVGDYFYMINEGTAQVSREIDDEYGSIEMAELSVGSSFGEAALISDSSRNATVSMMSDGVLLRLSKEDFLQLLKEPALTHLTEQEAAAKIAAGGQWLDIRQRADFDAGHRKGALHASLNEMHMFAQQLSQNRPYICYCQTGQRSAAAAFIISQYGIDVYVLG
;
A
#
# COMPACT_ATOMS: atom_id res chain seq x y z
N MET A 1 -1.25 3.65 14.46
CA MET A 1 -2.01 3.67 13.18
C MET A 1 -1.32 4.63 12.22
N LEU A 2 -0.93 4.14 11.04
CA LEU A 2 -0.26 4.89 9.97
C LEU A 2 -1.13 6.05 9.48
N LYS A 3 -0.67 7.30 9.59
CA LYS A 3 -1.44 8.48 9.13
C LYS A 3 -1.11 8.91 7.70
N SER A 4 -0.15 8.27 7.04
CA SER A 4 0.32 8.61 5.69
C SER A 4 -0.72 8.32 4.59
N PRO A 5 -1.02 9.27 3.69
CA PRO A 5 -1.85 9.03 2.50
C PRO A 5 -1.36 7.86 1.64
N SER A 6 -0.04 7.69 1.51
CA SER A 6 0.58 6.63 0.68
C SER A 6 0.40 5.23 1.26
N PHE A 7 0.15 5.12 2.57
CA PHE A 7 -0.04 3.85 3.27
C PHE A 7 -1.52 3.52 3.54
N ARG A 8 -2.44 4.47 3.30
CA ARG A 8 -3.89 4.26 3.48
C ARG A 8 -4.46 3.21 2.53
N ASN A 9 -3.78 2.95 1.41
CA ASN A 9 -4.20 2.00 0.38
C ASN A 9 -3.20 0.87 0.17
N LEU A 10 -2.19 0.72 1.05
CA LEU A 10 -1.30 -0.42 0.94
C LEU A 10 -2.10 -1.70 1.19
N PRO A 11 -1.99 -2.69 0.32
CA PRO A 11 -2.60 -3.98 0.56
C PRO A 11 -2.14 -4.54 1.91
N VAL A 12 -3.06 -5.10 2.71
CA VAL A 12 -2.80 -5.50 4.10
C VAL A 12 -1.62 -6.47 4.22
N ALA A 13 -1.38 -7.34 3.24
CA ALA A 13 -0.23 -8.25 3.27
C ALA A 13 1.12 -7.61 2.88
N ASN A 14 1.14 -6.36 2.37
CA ASN A 14 2.38 -5.59 2.25
C ASN A 14 2.79 -4.98 3.61
N ILE A 15 1.92 -5.01 4.63
CA ILE A 15 2.23 -4.48 5.97
C ILE A 15 3.18 -5.40 6.73
N GLU A 16 3.06 -6.73 6.60
CA GLU A 16 4.00 -7.67 7.23
C GLU A 16 5.39 -7.60 6.59
N GLN A 17 5.46 -7.60 5.25
CA GLN A 17 6.71 -7.39 4.51
C GLN A 17 7.33 -6.01 4.80
N LEU A 18 6.51 -4.98 4.99
CA LEU A 18 6.98 -3.66 5.41
C LEU A 18 7.76 -3.76 6.72
N PHE A 19 7.24 -4.45 7.73
CA PHE A 19 7.91 -4.58 9.02
C PHE A 19 9.26 -5.31 8.95
N GLU A 20 9.46 -6.21 8.00
CA GLU A 20 10.73 -6.92 7.80
C GLU A 20 11.83 -6.04 7.19
N HIS A 21 11.46 -4.99 6.45
CA HIS A 21 12.39 -4.10 5.73
C HIS A 21 12.55 -2.72 6.41
N LEU A 22 11.83 -2.48 7.52
CA LEU A 22 11.96 -1.24 8.27
C LEU A 22 13.21 -1.24 9.14
N ASP A 23 14.08 -0.27 8.90
CA ASP A 23 15.22 0.02 9.75
C ASP A 23 14.85 1.06 10.82
N LEU A 24 15.37 0.87 12.03
CA LEU A 24 15.37 1.91 13.06
C LEU A 24 16.52 2.89 12.82
N LYS A 25 16.20 4.19 12.80
CA LYS A 25 17.19 5.27 12.80
C LYS A 25 16.97 6.13 14.05
N ILE A 26 17.93 6.06 14.96
CA ILE A 26 18.01 6.95 16.13
C ILE A 26 18.46 8.32 15.64
N VAL A 27 17.80 9.37 16.11
CA VAL A 27 18.04 10.75 15.68
C VAL A 27 18.02 11.71 16.87
N THR A 28 18.70 12.84 16.73
CA THR A 28 18.76 13.88 17.76
C THR A 28 18.05 15.16 17.33
N ALA A 29 17.64 15.99 18.29
CA ALA A 29 17.08 17.31 18.02
C ALA A 29 18.03 18.15 17.13
N GLY A 30 17.48 18.79 16.10
CA GLY A 30 18.22 19.57 15.11
C GLY A 30 18.80 18.75 13.95
N GLU A 31 18.75 17.42 13.99
CA GLU A 31 19.24 16.58 12.89
C GLU A 31 18.38 16.77 11.64
N VAL A 32 19.02 17.06 10.50
CA VAL A 32 18.35 17.15 9.19
C VAL A 32 18.27 15.76 8.60
N ILE A 33 17.05 15.26 8.40
CA ILE A 33 16.78 13.91 7.89
C ILE A 33 16.65 13.91 6.37
N ILE A 34 16.00 14.95 5.84
CA ILE A 34 15.88 15.19 4.41
C ILE A 34 16.29 16.63 4.16
N ARG A 35 17.08 16.87 3.12
CA ARG A 35 17.35 18.22 2.63
C ARG A 35 16.66 18.42 1.28
N GLN A 36 16.06 19.58 1.08
CA GLN A 36 15.51 19.97 -0.21
C GLN A 36 16.61 19.90 -1.30
N GLY A 37 16.24 19.40 -2.47
CA GLY A 37 17.15 19.24 -3.61
C GLY A 37 17.89 17.91 -3.67
N ASP A 38 18.04 17.20 -2.54
CA ASP A 38 18.73 15.90 -2.51
C ASP A 38 17.98 14.83 -3.32
N VAL A 39 18.69 13.76 -3.66
CA VAL A 39 18.09 12.57 -4.28
C VAL A 39 17.28 11.80 -3.23
N GLY A 40 16.08 11.35 -3.61
CA GLY A 40 15.27 10.50 -2.74
C GLY A 40 15.82 9.08 -2.61
N ASP A 41 16.15 8.68 -1.38
CA ASP A 41 16.79 7.40 -1.04
C ASP A 41 15.97 6.54 -0.05
N TYR A 42 15.29 7.18 0.91
CA TYR A 42 14.43 6.52 1.91
C TYR A 42 13.08 7.22 2.08
N PHE A 43 12.09 6.44 2.52
CA PHE A 43 10.85 6.89 3.14
C PHE A 43 10.97 6.79 4.66
N TYR A 44 10.32 7.69 5.41
CA TYR A 44 10.44 7.75 6.87
C TYR A 44 9.09 7.85 7.58
N MET A 45 9.03 7.32 8.80
CA MET A 45 7.91 7.45 9.73
C MET A 45 8.42 7.77 11.13
N ILE A 46 7.72 8.66 11.83
CA ILE A 46 8.07 9.05 13.20
C ILE A 46 7.51 8.00 14.16
N ASN A 47 8.40 7.23 14.78
CA ASN A 47 8.07 6.33 15.89
C ASN A 47 8.10 7.08 17.23
N GLU A 48 9.12 7.92 17.42
CA GLU A 48 9.30 8.79 18.60
C GLU A 48 9.81 10.17 18.17
N GLY A 49 9.43 11.21 18.92
CA GLY A 49 9.83 12.60 18.67
C GLY A 49 8.90 13.37 17.74
N THR A 50 9.39 14.51 17.26
CA THR A 50 8.70 15.47 16.40
C THR A 50 9.66 16.06 15.37
N ALA A 51 9.15 16.45 14.21
CA ALA A 51 9.93 17.04 13.13
C ALA A 51 9.22 18.23 12.50
N GLN A 52 9.98 19.14 11.88
CA GLN A 52 9.48 20.27 11.14
C GLN A 52 9.81 20.11 9.66
N VAL A 53 8.83 20.41 8.80
CA VAL A 53 9.00 20.49 7.35
C VAL A 53 9.13 21.95 6.96
N SER A 54 10.19 22.29 6.25
CA SER A 54 10.41 23.62 5.71
C SER A 54 10.80 23.57 4.23
N ARG A 55 10.47 24.64 3.49
CA ARG A 55 10.80 24.75 2.07
C ARG A 55 11.50 26.09 1.81
N GLU A 56 12.63 26.03 1.13
CA GLU A 56 13.31 27.21 0.59
C GLU A 56 12.64 27.59 -0.74
N ILE A 57 12.30 28.87 -0.88
CA ILE A 57 11.59 29.38 -2.06
C ILE A 57 12.55 30.13 -2.98
N ASP A 58 13.33 31.06 -2.43
CA ASP A 58 14.41 31.80 -3.09
C ASP A 58 15.35 32.37 -2.02
N ASP A 59 16.60 32.71 -2.39
CA ASP A 59 17.63 33.24 -1.48
C ASP A 59 17.20 34.50 -0.69
N GLU A 60 16.21 35.24 -1.21
CA GLU A 60 15.74 36.51 -0.67
C GLU A 60 14.66 36.37 0.42
N TYR A 61 13.87 35.28 0.37
CA TYR A 61 12.71 35.08 1.26
C TYR A 61 12.94 34.05 2.36
N GLY A 62 14.10 33.38 2.36
CA GLY A 62 14.47 32.38 3.36
C GLY A 62 13.61 31.11 3.28
N SER A 63 13.50 30.39 4.40
CA SER A 63 12.74 29.14 4.51
C SER A 63 11.33 29.39 5.05
N ILE A 64 10.31 28.79 4.43
CA ILE A 64 8.94 28.77 4.94
C ILE A 64 8.67 27.45 5.67
N GLU A 65 8.15 27.54 6.90
CA GLU A 65 7.64 26.38 7.64
C GLU A 65 6.31 25.90 7.03
N MET A 66 6.27 24.64 6.64
CA MET A 66 5.15 24.04 5.91
C MET A 66 4.25 23.23 6.84
N ALA A 67 4.84 22.47 7.76
CA ALA A 67 4.13 21.58 8.67
C ALA A 67 5.00 21.12 9.84
N GLU A 68 4.36 20.77 10.95
CA GLU A 68 4.95 19.98 12.03
C GLU A 68 4.45 18.54 11.95
N LEU A 69 5.36 17.60 12.16
CA LEU A 69 5.13 16.16 12.13
C LEU A 69 5.32 15.58 13.53
N SER A 70 4.44 14.65 13.90
CA SER A 70 4.46 13.97 15.20
C SER A 70 4.36 12.46 14.99
N VAL A 71 4.40 11.70 16.09
CA VAL A 71 4.31 10.24 16.09
C VAL A 71 3.19 9.71 15.17
N GLY A 72 3.55 8.78 14.30
CA GLY A 72 2.67 8.18 13.29
C GLY A 72 2.54 8.97 11.98
N SER A 73 3.10 10.19 11.90
CA SER A 73 3.31 10.90 10.65
C SER A 73 4.45 10.26 9.84
N SER A 74 4.38 10.44 8.53
CA SER A 74 5.41 10.01 7.60
C SER A 74 5.87 11.14 6.69
N PHE A 75 7.00 10.95 6.03
CA PHE A 75 7.52 11.91 5.06
C PHE A 75 8.50 11.26 4.07
N GLY A 76 8.79 11.98 2.98
CA GLY A 76 9.79 11.60 1.98
C GLY A 76 9.25 10.78 0.81
N GLU A 77 7.98 10.42 0.78
CA GLU A 77 7.37 9.58 -0.26
C GLU A 77 7.38 10.22 -1.66
N ALA A 78 7.22 11.55 -1.75
CA ALA A 78 7.00 12.24 -3.03
C ALA A 78 8.17 12.01 -4.00
N ALA A 79 9.40 12.25 -3.53
CA ALA A 79 10.62 12.08 -4.32
C ALA A 79 10.84 10.65 -4.81
N LEU A 80 10.35 9.64 -4.06
CA LEU A 80 10.48 8.24 -4.44
C LEU A 80 9.50 7.86 -5.55
N ILE A 81 8.28 8.41 -5.48
CA ILE A 81 7.19 8.10 -6.42
C ILE A 81 7.39 8.83 -7.76
N SER A 82 7.72 10.13 -7.72
CA SER A 82 7.88 10.94 -8.94
C SER A 82 9.28 10.89 -9.54
N ASP A 83 10.17 10.08 -8.97
CA ASP A 83 11.60 10.02 -9.32
C ASP A 83 12.25 11.41 -9.44
N SER A 84 11.89 12.30 -8.51
CA SER A 84 12.33 13.70 -8.47
C SER A 84 13.21 13.96 -7.25
N SER A 85 13.83 15.13 -7.20
CA SER A 85 14.52 15.58 -5.99
C SER A 85 13.55 15.83 -4.83
N ARG A 86 14.09 15.87 -3.61
CA ARG A 86 13.36 16.23 -2.39
C ARG A 86 12.81 17.65 -2.50
N ASN A 87 11.52 17.82 -2.24
CA ASN A 87 10.81 19.09 -2.44
C ASN A 87 10.85 20.03 -1.21
N ALA A 88 11.33 19.53 -0.07
CA ALA A 88 11.37 20.23 1.21
C ALA A 88 12.47 19.61 2.09
N THR A 89 12.91 20.37 3.09
CA THR A 89 13.78 19.95 4.18
C THR A 89 12.94 19.44 5.35
N VAL A 90 13.38 18.38 6.01
CA VAL A 90 12.76 17.84 7.23
C VAL A 90 13.83 17.72 8.30
N SER A 91 13.61 18.43 9.42
CA SER A 91 14.54 18.48 10.56
C SER A 91 13.85 18.04 11.84
N MET A 92 14.55 17.27 12.67
CA MET A 92 14.03 16.86 13.98
C MET A 92 13.95 18.05 14.93
N MET A 93 12.83 18.18 15.65
CA MET A 93 12.65 19.18 16.71
C MET A 93 12.94 18.62 18.11
N SER A 94 13.00 17.29 18.24
CA SER A 94 13.32 16.57 19.46
C SER A 94 14.14 15.31 19.14
N ASP A 95 14.83 14.76 20.14
CA ASP A 95 15.40 13.42 20.04
C ASP A 95 14.30 12.41 19.76
N GLY A 96 14.63 11.34 19.02
CA GLY A 96 13.62 10.37 18.66
C GLY A 96 14.12 9.18 17.86
N VAL A 97 13.15 8.47 17.31
CA VAL A 97 13.35 7.24 16.56
C VAL A 97 12.48 7.31 15.31
N LEU A 98 13.12 7.11 14.17
CA LEU A 98 12.45 6.97 12.89
C LEU A 98 12.45 5.50 12.47
N LEU A 99 11.34 5.07 11.86
CA LEU A 99 11.33 3.89 11.01
C LEU A 99 11.60 4.37 9.59
N ARG A 100 12.57 3.76 8.91
CA ARG A 100 12.91 4.12 7.53
C ARG A 100 12.86 2.90 6.61
N LEU A 101 12.48 3.15 5.37
CA LEU A 101 12.39 2.13 4.33
C LEU A 101 13.14 2.60 3.09
N SER A 102 13.96 1.73 2.49
CA SER A 102 14.72 2.10 1.29
C SER A 102 13.80 2.42 0.11
N LYS A 103 14.27 3.17 -0.88
CA LYS A 103 13.53 3.44 -2.12
C LYS A 103 13.12 2.15 -2.82
N GLU A 104 14.02 1.17 -2.88
CA GLU A 104 13.76 -0.12 -3.54
C GLU A 104 12.62 -0.86 -2.84
N ASP A 105 12.72 -1.00 -1.52
CA ASP A 105 11.68 -1.68 -0.72
C ASP A 105 10.37 -0.89 -0.77
N PHE A 106 10.42 0.44 -0.68
CA PHE A 106 9.23 1.29 -0.79
C PHE A 106 8.51 1.11 -2.13
N LEU A 107 9.26 1.11 -3.24
CA LEU A 107 8.70 0.86 -4.56
C LEU A 107 8.22 -0.59 -4.71
N GLN A 108 8.88 -1.56 -4.10
CA GLN A 108 8.44 -2.95 -4.08
C GLN A 108 7.13 -3.12 -3.31
N LEU A 109 6.95 -2.42 -2.19
CA LEU A 109 5.69 -2.41 -1.47
C LEU A 109 4.58 -1.67 -2.20
N LEU A 110 4.93 -0.69 -3.06
CA LEU A 110 3.96 -0.05 -3.95
C LEU A 110 3.60 -0.91 -5.16
N LYS A 111 4.48 -1.84 -5.58
CA LYS A 111 4.11 -2.81 -6.59
C LYS A 111 2.97 -3.64 -6.03
N GLU A 112 1.87 -3.64 -6.76
CA GLU A 112 0.87 -4.67 -6.56
C GLU A 112 1.60 -6.03 -6.62
N PRO A 113 1.25 -6.97 -5.74
CA PRO A 113 1.67 -8.35 -5.94
C PRO A 113 1.28 -8.70 -7.37
N ALA A 114 2.10 -9.48 -8.08
CA ALA A 114 1.87 -9.84 -9.48
C ALA A 114 0.59 -10.68 -9.62
N LEU A 115 -0.56 -10.02 -9.48
CA LEU A 115 -1.88 -10.55 -9.65
C LEU A 115 -2.04 -10.73 -11.15
N THR A 116 -2.38 -11.95 -11.54
CA THR A 116 -2.65 -12.21 -12.94
C THR A 116 -4.05 -11.71 -13.25
N HIS A 117 -4.12 -10.67 -14.08
CA HIS A 117 -5.37 -10.17 -14.63
C HIS A 117 -5.79 -11.03 -15.82
N LEU A 118 -7.08 -11.36 -15.88
CA LEU A 118 -7.67 -12.14 -16.96
C LEU A 118 -8.65 -11.29 -17.73
N THR A 119 -8.65 -11.46 -19.05
CA THR A 119 -9.76 -11.04 -19.90
C THR A 119 -11.02 -11.87 -19.60
N GLU A 120 -12.19 -11.37 -20.01
CA GLU A 120 -13.46 -12.12 -19.92
C GLU A 120 -13.36 -13.51 -20.55
N GLN A 121 -12.66 -13.64 -21.68
CA GLN A 121 -12.51 -14.91 -22.39
C GLN A 121 -11.66 -15.91 -21.58
N GLU A 122 -10.55 -15.47 -21.01
CA GLU A 122 -9.68 -16.32 -20.19
C GLU A 122 -10.35 -16.73 -18.88
N ALA A 123 -11.06 -15.79 -18.25
CA ALA A 123 -11.82 -16.05 -17.03
C ALA A 123 -12.95 -17.05 -17.30
N ALA A 124 -13.71 -16.88 -18.39
CA ALA A 124 -14.74 -17.84 -18.80
C ALA A 124 -14.16 -19.23 -19.06
N ALA A 125 -12.99 -19.34 -19.69
CA ALA A 125 -12.31 -20.61 -19.92
C ALA A 125 -11.92 -21.29 -18.59
N LYS A 126 -11.37 -20.54 -17.62
CA LYS A 126 -11.04 -21.08 -16.29
C LYS A 126 -12.28 -21.54 -15.51
N ILE A 127 -13.38 -20.80 -15.60
CA ILE A 127 -14.66 -21.18 -14.97
C ILE A 127 -15.20 -22.47 -15.60
N ALA A 128 -15.16 -22.58 -16.93
CA ALA A 128 -15.55 -23.79 -17.63
C ALA A 128 -14.68 -25.00 -17.24
N ALA A 129 -13.41 -24.77 -16.88
CA ALA A 129 -12.48 -25.78 -16.39
C ALA A 129 -12.61 -26.09 -14.87
N GLY A 130 -13.65 -25.59 -14.19
CA GLY A 130 -13.92 -25.87 -12.77
C GLY A 130 -13.52 -24.75 -11.79
N GLY A 131 -13.16 -23.57 -12.31
CA GLY A 131 -12.91 -22.38 -11.51
C GLY A 131 -14.17 -21.82 -10.83
N GLN A 132 -13.94 -20.93 -9.85
CA GLN A 132 -15.00 -20.32 -9.04
C GLN A 132 -14.95 -18.79 -9.13
N TRP A 133 -16.09 -18.19 -9.48
CA TRP A 133 -16.26 -16.74 -9.39
C TRP A 133 -16.37 -16.29 -7.93
N LEU A 134 -15.64 -15.22 -7.58
CA LEU A 134 -15.74 -14.50 -6.32
C LEU A 134 -16.16 -13.05 -6.58
N ASP A 135 -17.37 -12.70 -6.13
CA ASP A 135 -17.89 -11.34 -6.21
C ASP A 135 -17.52 -10.56 -4.95
N ILE A 136 -16.70 -9.53 -5.12
CA ILE A 136 -16.16 -8.71 -4.03
C ILE A 136 -16.92 -7.38 -3.89
N ARG A 137 -18.03 -7.21 -4.62
CA ARG A 137 -18.89 -6.01 -4.50
C ARG A 137 -19.64 -6.00 -3.16
N GLN A 138 -20.39 -4.93 -2.90
CA GLN A 138 -21.24 -4.91 -1.71
C GLN A 138 -22.35 -5.95 -1.83
N ARG A 139 -22.85 -6.42 -0.68
CA ARG A 139 -23.89 -7.46 -0.65
C ARG A 139 -25.15 -7.03 -1.42
N ALA A 140 -25.54 -5.77 -1.33
CA ALA A 140 -26.66 -5.22 -2.08
C ALA A 140 -26.48 -5.34 -3.61
N ASP A 141 -25.28 -5.07 -4.14
CA ASP A 141 -24.99 -5.22 -5.57
C ASP A 141 -25.01 -6.68 -6.02
N PHE A 142 -24.52 -7.59 -5.16
CA PHE A 142 -24.56 -9.02 -5.41
C PHE A 142 -26.01 -9.52 -5.46
N ASP A 143 -26.82 -9.16 -4.46
CA ASP A 143 -28.22 -9.59 -4.35
C ASP A 143 -29.07 -9.02 -5.51
N ALA A 144 -28.76 -7.81 -6.00
CA ALA A 144 -29.41 -7.21 -7.17
C ALA A 144 -29.09 -7.95 -8.48
N GLY A 145 -27.96 -8.66 -8.55
CA GLY A 145 -27.58 -9.49 -9.69
C GLY A 145 -26.08 -9.79 -9.71
N HIS A 146 -25.73 -11.03 -10.03
CA HIS A 146 -24.34 -11.51 -10.05
C HIS A 146 -24.14 -12.59 -11.11
N ARG A 147 -22.88 -12.94 -11.38
CA ARG A 147 -22.53 -14.01 -12.32
C ARG A 147 -23.03 -15.34 -11.78
N LYS A 148 -23.56 -16.20 -12.66
CA LYS A 148 -24.11 -17.50 -12.27
C LYS A 148 -23.08 -18.32 -11.49
N GLY A 149 -23.46 -18.78 -10.30
CA GLY A 149 -22.62 -19.59 -9.42
C GLY A 149 -21.54 -18.81 -8.67
N ALA A 150 -21.51 -17.47 -8.72
CA ALA A 150 -20.57 -16.68 -7.95
C ALA A 150 -20.81 -16.81 -6.44
N LEU A 151 -19.72 -16.89 -5.68
CA LEU A 151 -19.77 -16.74 -4.22
C LEU A 151 -19.56 -15.27 -3.89
N HIS A 152 -20.34 -14.75 -2.94
CA HIS A 152 -20.12 -13.40 -2.41
C HIS A 152 -19.07 -13.46 -1.30
N ALA A 153 -18.12 -12.54 -1.32
CA ALA A 153 -17.14 -12.40 -0.26
C ALA A 153 -16.85 -10.92 0.04
N SER A 154 -17.05 -10.52 1.29
CA SER A 154 -16.75 -9.17 1.74
C SER A 154 -15.25 -8.99 1.92
N LEU A 155 -14.69 -7.87 1.43
CA LEU A 155 -13.28 -7.55 1.61
C LEU A 155 -12.88 -7.48 3.11
N ASN A 156 -13.81 -7.06 3.98
CA ASN A 156 -13.55 -6.93 5.42
C ASN A 156 -13.31 -8.28 6.12
N GLU A 157 -13.82 -9.38 5.55
CA GLU A 157 -13.78 -10.72 6.16
C GLU A 157 -12.82 -11.65 5.40
N MET A 158 -12.01 -11.10 4.49
CA MET A 158 -11.30 -11.87 3.49
C MET A 158 -10.26 -12.85 4.05
N HIS A 159 -9.61 -12.49 5.17
CA HIS A 159 -8.65 -13.38 5.82
C HIS A 159 -9.32 -14.66 6.36
N MET A 160 -10.49 -14.53 6.99
CA MET A 160 -11.26 -15.69 7.48
C MET A 160 -11.85 -16.49 6.32
N PHE A 161 -12.35 -15.80 5.28
CA PHE A 161 -12.91 -16.44 4.10
C PHE A 161 -11.84 -17.25 3.34
N ALA A 162 -10.64 -16.70 3.15
CA ALA A 162 -9.55 -17.35 2.43
C ALA A 162 -9.13 -18.69 3.05
N GLN A 163 -9.14 -18.81 4.39
CA GLN A 163 -8.82 -20.06 5.09
C GLN A 163 -9.82 -21.19 4.83
N GLN A 164 -11.04 -20.86 4.37
CA GLN A 164 -12.09 -21.83 4.07
C GLN A 164 -12.12 -22.23 2.59
N LEU A 165 -11.32 -21.58 1.75
CA LEU A 165 -11.27 -21.87 0.33
C LEU A 165 -10.50 -23.16 0.06
N SER A 166 -10.94 -23.89 -0.96
CA SER A 166 -10.31 -25.13 -1.41
C SER A 166 -9.13 -24.80 -2.30
N GLN A 167 -7.93 -25.29 -1.98
CA GLN A 167 -6.73 -25.10 -2.80
C GLN A 167 -6.78 -25.83 -4.17
N ASN A 168 -7.71 -26.76 -4.37
CA ASN A 168 -7.80 -27.59 -5.59
C ASN A 168 -8.55 -26.95 -6.77
N ARG A 169 -8.79 -25.64 -6.76
CA ARG A 169 -9.45 -24.93 -7.88
C ARG A 169 -9.00 -23.48 -8.00
N PRO A 170 -9.03 -22.89 -9.20
CA PRO A 170 -8.76 -21.48 -9.37
C PRO A 170 -9.97 -20.62 -8.95
N TYR A 171 -9.68 -19.45 -8.37
CA TYR A 171 -10.68 -18.43 -8.03
C TYR A 171 -10.50 -17.18 -8.88
N ILE A 172 -11.59 -16.58 -9.35
CA ILE A 172 -11.55 -15.36 -10.15
C ILE A 172 -12.36 -14.27 -9.44
N CYS A 173 -11.65 -13.28 -8.90
CA CYS A 173 -12.23 -12.14 -8.21
C CYS A 173 -12.69 -11.08 -9.19
N TYR A 174 -13.88 -10.52 -8.99
CA TYR A 174 -14.34 -9.34 -9.72
C TYR A 174 -15.04 -8.33 -8.81
N CYS A 175 -14.96 -7.06 -9.17
CA CYS A 175 -15.78 -5.99 -8.60
C CYS A 175 -16.15 -4.97 -9.69
N GLN A 176 -16.68 -3.79 -9.33
CA GLN A 176 -17.04 -2.75 -10.30
C GLN A 176 -15.82 -2.06 -10.94
N THR A 177 -14.75 -1.81 -10.17
CA THR A 177 -13.62 -0.96 -10.57
C THR A 177 -12.28 -1.68 -10.58
N GLY A 178 -12.25 -3.00 -10.36
CA GLY A 178 -11.03 -3.80 -10.21
C GLY A 178 -10.32 -3.68 -8.85
N GLN A 179 -10.44 -2.54 -8.15
CA GLN A 179 -9.69 -2.26 -6.92
C GLN A 179 -9.97 -3.25 -5.78
N ARG A 180 -11.24 -3.53 -5.50
CA ARG A 180 -11.63 -4.45 -4.41
C ARG A 180 -11.27 -5.90 -4.73
N SER A 181 -11.43 -6.29 -5.99
CA SER A 181 -11.05 -7.64 -6.44
C SER A 181 -9.55 -7.85 -6.42
N ALA A 182 -8.74 -6.83 -6.74
CA ALA A 182 -7.29 -6.91 -6.60
C ALA A 182 -6.88 -7.09 -5.13
N ALA A 183 -7.42 -6.27 -4.23
CA ALA A 183 -7.15 -6.41 -2.79
C ALA A 183 -7.56 -7.79 -2.23
N ALA A 184 -8.71 -8.32 -2.63
CA ALA A 184 -9.14 -9.64 -2.20
C ALA A 184 -8.29 -10.78 -2.79
N ALA A 185 -7.99 -10.72 -4.10
CA ALA A 185 -7.15 -11.70 -4.76
C ALA A 185 -5.75 -11.77 -4.14
N PHE A 186 -5.20 -10.62 -3.74
CA PHE A 186 -3.94 -10.60 -3.01
C PHE A 186 -4.04 -11.32 -1.65
N ILE A 187 -5.05 -11.01 -0.84
CA ILE A 187 -5.22 -11.66 0.46
C ILE A 187 -5.36 -13.17 0.28
N ILE A 188 -6.14 -13.61 -0.71
CA ILE A 188 -6.34 -15.03 -1.03
C ILE A 188 -5.02 -15.70 -1.46
N SER A 189 -4.19 -15.02 -2.27
CA SER A 189 -2.94 -15.59 -2.78
C SER A 189 -1.91 -15.89 -1.67
N GLN A 190 -1.98 -15.18 -0.53
CA GLN A 190 -1.11 -15.44 0.63
C GLN A 190 -1.35 -16.81 1.28
N TYR A 191 -2.50 -17.44 1.00
CA TYR A 191 -2.83 -18.78 1.50
C TYR A 191 -2.46 -19.90 0.51
N GLY A 192 -1.66 -19.59 -0.52
CA GLY A 192 -1.25 -20.54 -1.56
C GLY A 192 -2.38 -20.95 -2.50
N ILE A 193 -3.43 -20.13 -2.58
CA ILE A 193 -4.61 -20.39 -3.43
C ILE A 193 -4.37 -19.78 -4.81
N ASP A 194 -4.65 -20.55 -5.87
CA ASP A 194 -4.62 -20.08 -7.25
C ASP A 194 -5.77 -19.08 -7.49
N VAL A 195 -5.43 -17.80 -7.66
CA VAL A 195 -6.42 -16.71 -7.71
C VAL A 195 -6.04 -15.63 -8.72
N TYR A 196 -7.05 -15.06 -9.38
CA TYR A 196 -6.94 -14.13 -10.49
C TYR A 196 -7.90 -12.95 -10.33
N VAL A 197 -7.61 -11.85 -11.02
CA VAL A 197 -8.49 -10.67 -11.07
C VAL A 197 -9.11 -10.58 -12.46
N LEU A 198 -10.42 -10.40 -12.54
CA LEU A 198 -11.07 -10.06 -13.81
C LEU A 198 -10.72 -8.60 -14.17
N GLY A 199 -10.09 -8.41 -15.33
CA GLY A 199 -9.69 -7.11 -15.88
C GLY A 199 -10.78 -6.39 -16.65
#